data_AF-A0A931FVL8-F1
#
_entry.id   AF-A0A931FVL8-F1
#
_cell.length_a   1.000
_cell.length_b   1.000
_cell.length_c   1.000
_cell.angle_alpha   90.00
_cell.angle_beta   90.00
_cell.angle_gamma   90.00
#
_symmetry.space_group_name_H-M   'P 1'
#
loop_
_entity.id
_entity.type
_entity.pdbx_description
1 polymer ?
#
loop_
_entity_poly.entity_id
_entity_poly.type
_entity_poly.pdbx_seq_one_letter_code
_entity_poly.pdbx_strand_id
1 'polypeptide(L)' 'MIDTIFFDVPSSIRYVGDRPDNDVRPAEDAGMKTCLIRRGGACSAAKHNAASG' A
#
# COMPACT_ATOMS: atom_id res chain seq x y z
N MET A 1 19.87 20.96 -25.50
CA MET A 1 19.48 21.31 -24.13
C MET A 1 18.20 20.52 -23.87
N ILE A 2 18.29 19.42 -23.12
CA ILE A 2 17.11 18.61 -22.80
C ILE A 2 16.58 19.16 -21.49
N ASP A 3 15.34 19.65 -21.52
CA ASP A 3 14.60 20.10 -20.36
C ASP A 3 14.47 18.93 -19.37
N THR A 4 15.11 19.08 -18.21
CA THR A 4 15.03 18.13 -17.10
C THR A 4 13.58 18.06 -16.63
N ILE A 5 12.83 17.07 -17.10
CA ILE A 5 11.51 16.77 -16.56
C ILE A 5 11.72 16.21 -15.15
N PHE A 6 11.41 17.01 -14.14
CA PHE A 6 11.33 16.56 -12.75
C PHE A 6 10.07 15.72 -12.61
N PHE A 7 10.25 14.40 -12.59
CA PHE A 7 9.21 13.51 -12.09
C PHE A 7 9.25 13.55 -10.56
N ASP A 8 8.12 13.88 -9.94
CA ASP A 8 7.93 13.68 -8.50
C ASP A 8 8.02 12.18 -8.25
N VAL A 9 9.11 11.76 -7.60
CA VAL A 9 9.26 10.37 -7.20
C VAL A 9 8.30 10.12 -6.03
N PRO A 10 7.46 9.08 -6.08
CA PRO A 10 6.49 8.83 -5.02
C PRO A 10 7.21 8.68 -3.69
N SER A 11 6.88 9.55 -2.74
CA SER A 11 7.54 9.61 -1.43
C SER A 11 7.23 8.42 -0.51
N SER A 12 6.26 7.56 -0.87
CA SER A 12 6.01 6.30 -0.17
C SER A 12 5.30 5.27 -1.05
N ILE A 13 5.66 4.00 -0.87
CA ILE A 13 5.01 2.85 -1.51
C ILE A 13 4.11 2.15 -0.49
N ARG A 14 2.90 1.78 -0.90
CA ARG A 14 1.95 0.98 -0.10
C ARG A 14 1.55 -0.25 -0.90
N TYR A 15 1.64 -1.41 -0.25
CA TYR A 15 1.17 -2.67 -0.79
C TYR A 15 -0.36 -2.75 -0.70
N VAL A 16 -1.01 -3.20 -1.77
CA VAL A 16 -2.48 -3.27 -1.87
C VAL A 16 -2.89 -4.70 -2.21
N GLY A 17 -3.81 -5.27 -1.43
CA GLY A 17 -4.39 -6.58 -1.73
C GLY A 17 -5.77 -6.76 -1.10
N ASP A 18 -6.42 -7.86 -1.42
CA ASP A 18 -7.79 -8.17 -0.99
C ASP A 18 -7.87 -9.27 0.07
N ARG A 19 -6.75 -9.94 0.36
CA ARG A 19 -6.68 -11.04 1.33
C ARG A 19 -5.78 -10.68 2.52
N PRO A 20 -6.32 -10.70 3.76
CA PRO A 20 -5.52 -10.41 4.95
C PRO A 20 -4.34 -11.38 5.15
N ASP A 21 -4.54 -12.66 4.87
CA ASP A 21 -3.58 -13.74 5.11
C ASP A 21 -2.48 -13.83 4.05
N ASN A 22 -2.81 -13.56 2.79
CA ASN A 22 -1.89 -13.71 1.66
C ASN A 22 -1.26 -12.39 1.21
N ASP A 23 -1.97 -11.27 1.36
CA ASP A 23 -1.52 -9.99 0.84
C ASP A 23 -1.03 -9.09 1.98
N VAL A 24 -1.84 -8.92 3.02
CA VAL A 24 -1.53 -7.96 4.10
C VAL A 24 -0.43 -8.48 5.00
N ARG A 25 -0.60 -9.66 5.61
CA ARG A 25 0.37 -10.19 6.58
C ARG A 25 1.79 -10.33 6.02
N PRO A 26 2.01 -10.91 4.82
CA PRO A 26 3.37 -11.03 4.29
C PRO A 26 4.00 -9.67 3.95
N ALA A 27 3.20 -8.69 3.53
CA ALA A 27 3.67 -7.34 3.27
C ALA A 27 4.01 -6.59 4.57
N GLU A 28 3.24 -6.78 5.65
CA GLU A 28 3.55 -6.25 6.98
C GLU A 28 4.83 -6.87 7.55
N ASP A 29 5.00 -8.19 7.42
CA ASP A 29 6.22 -8.90 7.82
C ASP A 29 7.47 -8.41 7.04
N ALA A 30 7.26 -7.99 5.79
CA ALA A 30 8.29 -7.34 4.97
C ALA A 30 8.50 -5.84 5.28
N GLY A 31 7.81 -5.29 6.27
CA GLY A 31 7.92 -3.89 6.69
C GLY A 31 7.20 -2.89 5.77
N MET A 32 6.31 -3.35 4.89
CA MET A 32 5.57 -2.48 3.98
C MET A 32 4.30 -1.95 4.64
N LYS A 33 3.92 -0.70 4.28
CA LYS A 33 2.56 -0.21 4.57
C LYS A 33 1.57 -0.98 3.72
N THR A 34 0.43 -1.34 4.28
CA THR A 34 -0.60 -2.13 3.58
C THR A 34 -1.90 -1.38 3.39
N CYS A 35 -2.69 -1.83 2.41
CA CYS A 35 -4.05 -1.41 2.13
C CYS A 35 -4.87 -2.68 1.86
N LEU A 36 -5.85 -2.98 2.71
CA LEU A 36 -6.79 -4.05 2.45
C LEU A 36 -8.01 -3.49 1.71
N ILE A 37 -8.29 -4.01 0.53
CA ILE A 37 -9.48 -3.67 -0.24
C ILE A 37 -10.49 -4.81 -0.21
N ARG A 38 -11.78 -4.49 -0.04
CA ARG A 38 -12.84 -5.50 -0.22
C ARG A 38 -13.18 -5.59 -1.70
N ARG A 39 -12.98 -6.75 -2.33
CA ARG A 39 -13.52 -7.00 -3.68
C ARG A 39 -15.05 -7.11 -3.61
N GLY A 40 -15.74 -6.06 -4.08
CA GLY A 40 -17.20 -5.90 -4.09
C GLY A 40 -17.59 -4.50 -4.57
N GLY A 41 -18.90 -4.21 -4.70
CA GLY A 41 -19.38 -2.88 -5.07
C GLY A 41 -19.07 -1.82 -4.00
N ALA A 42 -18.58 -0.64 -4.44
CA ALA A 42 -18.06 0.49 -3.65
C ALA A 42 -16.84 0.14 -2.78
N CYS A 43 -15.67 0.14 -3.41
CA CYS A 43 -14.38 -0.16 -2.80
C CYS A 43 -13.99 0.91 -1.77
N SER A 44 -14.12 0.61 -0.48
CA SER A 44 -13.53 1.41 0.60
C SER A 44 -12.25 0.73 1.10
N ALA A 45 -11.10 1.38 0.91
CA ALA A 45 -9.82 0.95 1.44
C ALA A 45 -9.80 1.07 2.97
N ALA A 46 -9.59 -0.03 3.68
CA ALA A 46 -9.33 0.01 5.12
C ALA A 46 -7.85 0.39 5.34
N LYS A 47 -7.59 1.48 6.08
CA LYS A 47 -6.23 1.80 6.53
C LYS A 47 -5.86 0.82 7.63
N HIS A 48 -4.91 -0.07 7.34
CA HIS A 48 -4.22 -0.85 8.36
C HIS A 48 -2.86 -0.19 8.59
N ASN A 49 -2.56 0.14 9.85
CA ASN A 49 -1.27 0.60 10.38
C ASN A 49 -1.40 0.59 11.91
N ALA A 50 -1.06 -0.53 12.56
CA ALA A 50 -0.74 -0.63 14.00
C ALA A 50 -0.13 -2.03 14.22
N ALA A 51 1.07 -2.20 14.77
CA ALA A 51 1.52 -1.61 16.02
C ALA A 51 3.00 -1.19 15.99
N SER A 52 3.28 -0.01 16.55
CA SER A 52 4.57 0.26 17.16
C SER A 52 4.57 -0.41 18.53
N GLY A 53 5.41 -1.42 18.72
CA GLY A 53 5.56 -2.17 19.98
C GLY A 53 6.67 -3.19 19.85
#